data_AF-A0A9D1RBK6-F1
#
_entry.id   AF-A0A9D1RBK6-F1
#
_cell.length_a   1.000
_cell.length_b   1.000
_cell.length_c   1.000
_cell.angle_alpha   90.00
_cell.angle_beta   90.00
_cell.angle_gamma   90.00
#
_symmetry.space_group_name_H-M   'P 1'
#
loop_
_entity.id
_entity.type
_entity.pdbx_description
1 polymer ?
#
loop_
_entity_poly.entity_id
_entity_poly.type
_entity_poly.pdbx_seq_one_letter_code
_entity_poly.pdbx_strand_id
1 'polypeptide(L)'
;MEQPHVRISVRTLVEFILRSGDIDNRMGQMDKDAMLLGAKMHRKIQRSMGAGYHPEVSLRFQIPCKGFVLEIEGRADGVWETPKGVVIDEIKGVFKDLSLLEEPAQVHLAQARCYAYIYAQQKELEEIGVQMTYCHLETEELKRFQSAYSRQELETWFYELVGKYEKWARYRIQWEEKRNQSIRGVEFPFPYREGQRKLVASVYRTIQQKKELFIQAPTGVGKTMACVFPAVRAVGEGLGEKIFYLTAKTITRTVAWQAFEILKEQALRMKVLVLTAKEKICFCEKQECNPEACPYAKGHFDRVNDAVYELLTSSDEMNREIIEEQARKWQVCPHEMSLDVAEWVDAVICDYNYVFDPNAHLRRFFGEGMKGEFLFLIDEAHNLVERGREMYSARLYKEDVLKIKRIVKEEDGKLAKRLEECNKQMLSLKRECKDCQILESVSPLYLKLLNVTGELERYLEEHKRGDEKREQVLEFYFDVCRFVNTCEKLDENYLIYSELEESGRFQVRLFCVNPSRNLQSFLEKGNSAIFFSATLLPIRYYKQLLSTEEETYAIYAKSPFDPGNRLLLLGRDVSTRYTRRGEGMYRRYARYLLAAAGGKQGNYIAFFPS
;
A
#
# COMPACT_ATOMS: atom_id res chain seq x y z
N MET A 1 -28.79 14.54 20.88
CA MET A 1 -27.73 13.81 20.15
C MET A 1 -26.98 14.85 19.35
N GLU A 2 -25.66 14.95 19.53
CA GLU A 2 -24.82 15.79 18.67
C GLU A 2 -25.00 15.32 17.22
N GLN A 3 -25.16 16.27 16.29
CA GLN A 3 -25.26 15.92 14.86
C GLN A 3 -23.94 15.30 14.41
N PRO A 4 -23.97 14.22 13.59
CA PRO A 4 -22.76 13.64 13.00
C PRO A 4 -21.90 14.73 12.35
N HIS A 5 -20.59 14.63 12.53
CA HIS A 5 -19.65 15.62 12.06
C HIS A 5 -18.65 14.98 11.11
N VAL A 6 -18.72 15.34 9.82
CA VAL A 6 -17.86 14.79 8.77
C VAL A 6 -16.76 15.80 8.47
N ARG A 7 -15.50 15.39 8.63
CA ARG A 7 -14.34 16.21 8.29
C ARG A 7 -13.73 15.77 6.98
N ILE A 8 -13.40 16.72 6.11
CA ILE A 8 -12.64 16.47 4.88
C ILE A 8 -11.64 17.60 4.63
N SER A 9 -10.43 17.24 4.15
CA SER A 9 -9.47 18.25 3.73
C SER A 9 -9.85 18.84 2.37
N VAL A 10 -9.57 20.13 2.14
CA VAL A 10 -9.77 20.77 0.83
C VAL A 10 -9.08 19.98 -0.28
N ARG A 11 -7.84 19.53 -0.04
CA ARG A 11 -7.08 18.71 -0.98
C ARG A 11 -7.80 17.42 -1.35
N THR A 12 -8.22 16.65 -0.34
CA THR A 12 -8.96 15.39 -0.56
C THR A 12 -10.28 15.63 -1.30
N LEU A 13 -10.99 16.71 -0.96
CA LEU A 13 -12.26 17.07 -1.61
C LEU A 13 -12.07 17.33 -3.11
N VAL A 14 -11.10 18.19 -3.47
CA VAL A 14 -10.87 18.55 -4.88
C VAL A 14 -10.27 17.38 -5.66
N GLU A 15 -9.31 16.65 -5.09
CA GLU A 15 -8.68 15.49 -5.73
C GLU A 15 -9.69 14.35 -5.94
N PHE A 16 -10.68 14.20 -5.05
CA PHE A 16 -11.72 13.18 -5.19
C PHE A 16 -12.79 13.57 -6.21
N ILE A 17 -13.35 14.78 -6.12
CA ILE A 17 -14.49 15.20 -6.95
C ILE A 17 -14.08 15.65 -8.36
N LEU A 18 -12.91 16.29 -8.50
CA LEU A 18 -12.44 16.86 -9.77
C LEU A 18 -11.36 15.98 -10.42
N ARG A 19 -11.21 14.73 -9.97
CA ARG A 19 -10.37 13.74 -10.65
C ARG A 19 -10.92 13.51 -12.06
N SER A 20 -10.09 13.69 -13.08
CA SER A 20 -10.48 13.54 -14.48
C SER A 20 -9.34 13.00 -15.33
N GLY A 21 -9.68 12.49 -16.51
CA GLY A 21 -8.72 11.99 -17.49
C GLY A 21 -8.42 10.49 -17.39
N ASP A 22 -7.23 10.14 -17.86
CA ASP A 22 -6.84 8.77 -18.17
C ASP A 22 -5.96 8.14 -17.09
N ILE A 23 -6.01 6.81 -16.96
CA ILE A 23 -4.90 6.08 -16.35
C ILE A 23 -3.73 6.09 -17.35
N ASP A 24 -2.59 6.63 -16.95
CA ASP A 24 -1.37 6.56 -17.76
C ASP A 24 -0.15 6.22 -16.89
N ASN A 25 0.19 4.92 -16.87
CA ASN A 25 1.36 4.41 -16.15
C ASN A 25 2.69 4.85 -16.76
N ARG A 26 2.68 5.52 -17.92
CA ARG A 26 3.89 6.07 -18.52
C ARG A 26 4.31 7.36 -17.79
N MET A 27 3.39 8.03 -17.06
CA MET A 27 3.69 9.16 -16.18
C MET A 27 4.29 8.66 -14.87
N GLY A 28 5.57 8.95 -14.63
CA GLY A 28 6.26 8.57 -13.41
C GLY A 28 5.57 9.14 -12.17
N GLN A 29 5.53 8.36 -11.09
CA GLN A 29 5.08 8.84 -9.79
C GLN A 29 6.21 9.59 -9.10
N MET A 30 5.89 10.76 -8.54
CA MET A 30 6.85 11.61 -7.83
C MET A 30 7.48 10.91 -6.63
N ASP A 31 8.79 11.12 -6.49
CA ASP A 31 9.68 10.54 -5.48
C ASP A 31 9.64 11.29 -4.13
N LYS A 32 10.17 10.68 -3.07
CA LYS A 32 10.35 11.28 -1.74
C LYS A 32 11.27 12.50 -1.75
N ASP A 33 12.30 12.50 -2.59
CA ASP A 33 13.20 13.64 -2.75
C ASP A 33 12.46 14.88 -3.27
N ALA A 34 11.42 14.69 -4.10
CA ALA A 34 10.54 15.75 -4.56
C ALA A 34 9.82 16.47 -3.41
N MET A 35 9.41 15.72 -2.38
CA MET A 35 8.68 16.26 -1.23
C MET A 35 9.60 17.08 -0.31
N LEU A 36 10.83 16.61 -0.07
CA LEU A 36 11.82 17.35 0.73
C LEU A 36 12.29 18.62 0.00
N LEU A 37 12.56 18.53 -1.30
CA LEU A 37 12.87 19.68 -2.15
C LEU A 37 11.70 20.66 -2.18
N GLY A 38 10.46 20.17 -2.35
CA GLY A 38 9.25 20.98 -2.30
C GLY A 38 9.10 21.77 -1.00
N ALA A 39 9.24 21.13 0.16
CA ALA A 39 9.12 21.80 1.46
C ALA A 39 10.24 22.84 1.72
N LYS A 40 11.44 22.61 1.20
CA LYS A 40 12.52 23.61 1.24
C LYS A 40 12.19 24.80 0.33
N MET A 41 11.66 24.54 -0.85
CA MET A 41 11.29 25.58 -1.81
C MET A 41 10.12 26.43 -1.36
N HIS A 42 9.06 25.84 -0.78
CA HIS A 42 7.96 26.60 -0.18
C HIS A 42 8.49 27.62 0.83
N ARG A 43 9.32 27.18 1.78
CA ARG A 43 9.94 28.07 2.78
C ARG A 43 10.80 29.16 2.14
N LYS A 44 11.53 28.86 1.06
CA LYS A 44 12.36 29.84 0.35
C LYS A 44 11.50 30.90 -0.34
N ILE A 45 10.46 30.48 -1.06
CA ILE A 45 9.51 31.38 -1.73
C ILE A 45 8.81 32.24 -0.70
N GLN A 46 8.20 31.64 0.34
CA GLN A 46 7.52 32.35 1.42
C GLN A 46 8.41 33.40 2.10
N ARG A 47 9.69 33.09 2.37
CA ARG A 47 10.66 34.05 2.95
C ARG A 47 11.05 35.18 2.00
N SER A 48 10.96 34.96 0.69
CA SER A 48 11.23 35.99 -0.32
C SER A 48 10.06 36.97 -0.49
N MET A 49 8.88 36.63 0.05
CA MET A 49 7.71 37.49 0.00
C MET A 49 7.79 38.62 1.03
N GLY A 50 7.22 39.78 0.70
CA GLY A 50 7.29 40.99 1.53
C GLY A 50 6.42 40.94 2.79
N ALA A 51 6.43 42.03 3.56
CA ALA A 51 5.82 42.11 4.89
C ALA A 51 4.29 41.83 4.97
N GLY A 52 3.57 41.88 3.85
CA GLY A 52 2.13 41.56 3.79
C GLY A 52 1.80 40.10 3.50
N TYR A 53 2.79 39.20 3.41
CA TYR A 53 2.59 37.79 3.09
C TYR A 53 2.56 36.94 4.35
N HIS A 54 1.44 36.27 4.59
CA HIS A 54 1.23 35.36 5.72
C HIS A 54 1.31 33.91 5.25
N PRO A 55 2.38 33.17 5.57
CA PRO A 55 2.52 31.78 5.14
C PRO A 55 1.70 30.81 5.99
N GLU A 56 1.32 29.67 5.41
CA GLU A 56 0.73 28.51 6.09
C GLU A 56 -0.57 28.81 6.89
N VAL A 57 -1.50 29.55 6.27
CA VAL A 57 -2.74 29.98 6.93
C VAL A 57 -3.74 28.83 6.99
N SER A 58 -4.15 28.44 8.21
CA SER A 58 -5.15 27.40 8.43
C SER A 58 -6.56 27.96 8.23
N LEU A 59 -7.35 27.29 7.40
CA LEU A 59 -8.71 27.68 7.04
C LEU A 59 -9.68 26.55 7.36
N ARG A 60 -10.85 26.92 7.88
CA ARG A 60 -11.95 26.00 8.21
C ARG A 60 -13.29 26.60 7.86
N PHE A 61 -14.17 25.77 7.33
CA PHE A 61 -15.53 26.17 6.99
C PHE A 61 -16.51 25.05 7.30
N GLN A 62 -17.57 25.37 8.02
CA GLN A 62 -18.60 24.41 8.42
C GLN A 62 -19.87 24.66 7.62
N ILE A 63 -20.40 23.60 7.02
CA ILE A 63 -21.59 23.61 6.20
C ILE A 63 -22.64 22.74 6.88
N PRO A 64 -23.76 23.31 7.34
CA PRO A 64 -24.86 22.53 7.88
C PRO A 64 -25.55 21.78 6.74
N CYS A 65 -25.40 20.46 6.71
CA CYS A 65 -26.11 19.58 5.79
C CYS A 65 -27.35 18.98 6.49
N LYS A 66 -28.29 18.45 5.71
CA LYS A 66 -29.47 17.78 6.30
C LYS A 66 -29.03 16.51 7.05
N GLY A 67 -28.94 16.59 8.37
CA GLY A 67 -28.64 15.47 9.27
C GLY A 67 -27.18 15.31 9.69
N PHE A 68 -26.27 16.20 9.27
CA PHE A 68 -24.86 16.21 9.69
C PHE A 68 -24.22 17.57 9.40
N VAL A 69 -23.08 17.85 10.01
CA VAL A 69 -22.24 19.02 9.68
C VAL A 69 -21.05 18.55 8.87
N LEU A 70 -20.81 19.17 7.72
CA LEU A 70 -19.62 18.97 6.91
C LEU A 70 -18.61 20.06 7.22
N GLU A 71 -17.46 19.69 7.77
CA GLU A 71 -16.35 20.58 8.03
C GLU A 71 -15.27 20.37 6.97
N ILE A 72 -14.98 21.45 6.23
CA ILE A 72 -13.93 21.49 5.21
C ILE A 72 -12.78 22.28 5.79
N GLU A 73 -11.61 21.65 5.87
CA GLU A 73 -10.42 22.29 6.41
C GLU A 73 -9.20 22.16 5.49
N GLY A 74 -8.26 23.07 5.64
CA GLY A 74 -6.99 22.96 4.95
C GLY A 74 -6.06 24.10 5.31
N ARG A 75 -4.91 24.11 4.65
CA ARG A 75 -3.86 25.10 4.89
C ARG A 75 -3.45 25.69 3.55
N ALA A 76 -3.68 26.99 3.40
CA ALA A 76 -3.21 27.73 2.25
C ALA A 76 -1.71 28.00 2.41
N ASP A 77 -0.94 27.86 1.33
CA ASP A 77 0.51 28.10 1.38
C ASP A 77 0.83 29.56 1.73
N GLY A 78 0.01 30.51 1.27
CA GLY A 78 0.06 31.88 1.74
C GLY A 78 -1.19 32.72 1.48
N VAL A 79 -1.32 33.77 2.29
CA VAL A 79 -2.29 34.86 2.12
C VAL A 79 -1.51 36.15 2.01
N TRP A 80 -1.63 36.83 0.87
CA TRP A 80 -0.91 38.08 0.60
C TRP A 80 -1.86 39.26 0.66
N GLU A 81 -1.71 40.09 1.69
CA GLU A 81 -2.40 41.37 1.81
C GLU A 81 -1.62 42.44 1.04
N THR A 82 -2.23 42.97 -0.03
CA THR A 82 -1.63 44.01 -0.86
C THR A 82 -2.50 45.26 -0.89
N PRO A 83 -1.97 46.43 -1.27
CA PRO A 83 -2.79 47.63 -1.45
C PRO A 83 -3.90 47.48 -2.51
N LYS A 84 -3.80 46.48 -3.39
CA LYS A 84 -4.78 46.19 -4.44
C LYS A 84 -5.85 45.18 -3.99
N GLY A 85 -5.75 44.64 -2.79
CA GLY A 85 -6.62 43.59 -2.26
C GLY A 85 -5.85 42.38 -1.74
N VAL A 86 -6.60 41.40 -1.23
CA VAL A 86 -6.06 40.16 -0.70
C VAL A 86 -5.91 39.12 -1.82
N VAL A 87 -4.82 38.35 -1.80
CA VAL A 87 -4.54 37.27 -2.75
C VAL A 87 -4.22 35.99 -1.99
N ILE A 88 -4.92 34.89 -2.28
CA ILE A 88 -4.50 33.55 -1.86
C ILE A 88 -3.42 33.05 -2.80
N ASP A 89 -2.31 32.57 -2.27
CA ASP A 89 -1.20 31.99 -3.03
C ASP A 89 -1.07 30.51 -2.69
N GLU A 90 -1.12 29.66 -3.71
CA GLU A 90 -0.87 28.22 -3.61
C GLU A 90 0.39 27.87 -4.42
N ILE A 91 1.35 27.23 -3.77
CA ILE A 91 2.68 26.96 -4.30
C ILE A 91 2.76 25.47 -4.68
N LYS A 92 3.29 25.17 -5.88
CA LYS A 92 3.46 23.79 -6.36
C LYS A 92 4.87 23.58 -6.91
N GLY A 93 5.61 22.66 -6.29
CA GLY A 93 6.88 22.17 -6.80
C GLY A 93 6.68 21.16 -7.92
N VAL A 94 7.31 21.37 -9.08
CA VAL A 94 7.27 20.48 -10.24
C VAL A 94 8.66 20.24 -10.79
N PHE A 95 8.87 19.09 -11.45
CA PHE A 95 10.07 18.83 -12.26
C PHE A 95 9.83 19.07 -13.76
N LYS A 96 8.58 19.25 -14.16
CA LYS A 96 8.24 19.54 -15.55
C LYS A 96 8.68 20.96 -15.91
N ASP A 97 9.18 21.12 -17.13
CA ASP A 97 9.44 22.43 -17.72
C ASP A 97 8.20 23.34 -17.63
N LEU A 98 8.38 24.49 -16.98
CA LEU A 98 7.35 25.49 -16.76
C LEU A 98 6.91 26.17 -18.06
N SER A 99 7.73 26.12 -19.12
CA SER A 99 7.37 26.63 -20.45
C SER A 99 6.12 25.94 -21.00
N LEU A 100 5.94 24.65 -20.68
CA LEU A 100 4.84 23.80 -21.14
C LEU A 100 3.54 23.97 -20.34
N LEU A 101 3.53 24.79 -19.29
CA LEU A 101 2.34 25.08 -18.50
C LEU A 101 1.67 26.35 -19.03
N GLU A 102 0.67 26.25 -19.88
CA GLU A 102 -0.07 27.43 -20.36
C GLU A 102 -1.09 27.93 -19.32
N GLU A 103 -1.61 27.03 -18.49
CA GLU A 103 -2.57 27.30 -17.43
C GLU A 103 -2.28 26.44 -16.19
N PRO A 104 -2.78 26.85 -15.00
CA PRO A 104 -2.70 26.02 -13.81
C PRO A 104 -3.46 24.70 -13.99
N ALA A 105 -2.91 23.62 -13.42
CA ALA A 105 -3.62 22.36 -13.30
C ALA A 105 -4.95 22.58 -12.55
N GLN A 106 -6.05 22.11 -13.14
CA GLN A 106 -7.41 22.38 -12.68
C GLN A 106 -7.62 22.04 -11.20
N VAL A 107 -7.09 20.90 -10.73
CA VAL A 107 -7.17 20.47 -9.33
C VAL A 107 -6.43 21.42 -8.37
N HIS A 108 -5.30 21.99 -8.80
CA HIS A 108 -4.55 22.95 -7.97
C HIS A 108 -5.28 24.28 -7.89
N LEU A 109 -5.81 24.77 -9.02
CA LEU A 109 -6.63 25.98 -9.04
C LEU A 109 -7.89 25.81 -8.19
N ALA A 110 -8.55 24.66 -8.25
CA ALA A 110 -9.71 24.35 -7.42
C ALA A 110 -9.37 24.38 -5.92
N GLN A 111 -8.20 23.87 -5.53
CA GLN A 111 -7.72 23.94 -4.14
C GLN A 111 -7.59 25.40 -3.69
N ALA A 112 -6.94 26.25 -4.49
CA ALA A 112 -6.76 27.66 -4.17
C ALA A 112 -8.08 28.44 -4.17
N ARG A 113 -9.03 28.11 -5.07
CA ARG A 113 -10.38 28.69 -5.08
C ARG A 113 -11.18 28.36 -3.81
N CYS A 114 -11.04 27.14 -3.28
CA CYS A 114 -11.66 26.78 -2.00
C CYS A 114 -11.11 27.66 -0.86
N TYR A 115 -9.79 27.81 -0.78
CA TYR A 115 -9.17 28.68 0.22
C TYR A 115 -9.60 30.14 0.07
N ALA A 116 -9.68 30.64 -1.18
CA ALA A 116 -10.14 31.98 -1.47
C ALA A 116 -11.59 32.22 -1.04
N TYR A 117 -12.49 31.27 -1.32
CA TYR A 117 -13.87 31.36 -0.83
C TYR A 117 -13.93 31.42 0.69
N ILE A 118 -13.27 30.48 1.38
CA ILE A 118 -13.29 30.38 2.85
C ILE A 118 -12.75 31.67 3.47
N TYR A 119 -11.62 32.19 2.96
CA TYR A 119 -11.03 33.42 3.48
C TYR A 119 -11.90 34.65 3.18
N ALA A 120 -12.40 34.79 1.94
CA ALA A 120 -13.25 35.91 1.56
C ALA A 120 -14.55 35.94 2.37
N GLN A 121 -15.13 34.78 2.67
CA GLN A 121 -16.32 34.67 3.53
C GLN A 121 -16.02 35.04 4.98
N GLN A 122 -14.88 34.60 5.54
CA GLN A 122 -14.48 34.92 6.92
C GLN A 122 -14.09 36.38 7.13
N LYS A 123 -13.60 37.05 6.09
CA LYS A 123 -13.15 38.45 6.12
C LYS A 123 -14.12 39.42 5.45
N GLU A 124 -15.28 38.94 5.02
CA GLU A 124 -16.34 39.72 4.37
C GLU A 124 -15.83 40.51 3.14
N LEU A 125 -14.99 39.89 2.32
CA LEU A 125 -14.44 40.49 1.09
C LEU A 125 -15.39 40.32 -0.09
N GLU A 126 -15.58 41.36 -0.91
CA GLU A 126 -16.37 41.26 -2.14
C GLU A 126 -15.60 40.60 -3.29
N GLU A 127 -14.29 40.85 -3.36
CA GLU A 127 -13.37 40.28 -4.35
C GLU A 127 -12.10 39.77 -3.68
N ILE A 128 -11.51 38.73 -4.27
CA ILE A 128 -10.25 38.15 -3.81
C ILE A 128 -9.43 37.64 -4.99
N GLY A 129 -8.11 37.82 -4.92
CA GLY A 129 -7.18 37.26 -5.88
C GLY A 129 -6.84 35.81 -5.56
N VAL A 130 -6.58 35.02 -6.59
CA VAL A 130 -5.96 33.70 -6.50
C VAL A 130 -4.69 33.72 -7.34
N GLN A 131 -3.59 33.28 -6.74
CA GLN A 131 -2.31 33.11 -7.37
C GLN A 131 -1.89 31.64 -7.28
N MET A 132 -1.52 31.07 -8.43
CA MET A 132 -0.85 29.78 -8.51
C MET A 132 0.62 30.02 -8.81
N THR A 133 1.50 29.60 -7.89
CA THR A 133 2.96 29.72 -8.04
C THR A 133 3.56 28.34 -8.29
N TYR A 134 3.97 28.09 -9.53
CA TYR A 134 4.72 26.89 -9.89
C TYR A 134 6.21 27.14 -9.79
N CYS A 135 6.93 26.23 -9.14
CA CYS A 135 8.37 26.28 -8.99
C CYS A 135 9.00 25.03 -9.59
N HIS A 136 9.95 25.21 -10.50
CA HIS A 136 10.79 24.10 -10.96
C HIS A 136 11.76 23.72 -9.83
N LEU A 137 11.76 22.45 -9.41
CA LEU A 137 12.48 22.03 -8.20
C LEU A 137 14.01 22.08 -8.34
N GLU A 138 14.54 21.90 -9.56
CA GLU A 138 15.99 21.98 -9.82
C GLU A 138 16.50 23.39 -10.18
N THR A 139 15.88 24.03 -11.17
CA THR A 139 16.31 25.36 -11.65
C THR A 139 15.84 26.50 -10.75
N GLU A 140 14.90 26.24 -9.83
CA GLU A 140 14.22 27.23 -8.99
C GLU A 140 13.47 28.32 -9.79
N GLU A 141 13.24 28.10 -11.08
CA GLU A 141 12.44 28.99 -11.92
C GLU A 141 10.99 29.04 -11.42
N LEU A 142 10.38 30.22 -11.49
CA LEU A 142 9.01 30.47 -11.04
C LEU A 142 8.11 30.86 -12.19
N LYS A 143 6.90 30.28 -12.23
CA LYS A 143 5.81 30.71 -13.11
C LYS A 143 4.58 30.98 -12.27
N ARG A 144 3.99 32.16 -12.44
CA ARG A 144 2.82 32.61 -11.67
C ARG A 144 1.63 32.84 -12.57
N PHE A 145 0.47 32.36 -12.14
CA PHE A 145 -0.81 32.65 -12.75
C PHE A 145 -1.67 33.36 -11.72
N GLN A 146 -2.23 34.51 -12.08
CA GLN A 146 -3.06 35.29 -11.16
C GLN A 146 -4.42 35.57 -11.79
N SER A 147 -5.48 35.43 -11.01
CA SER A 147 -6.85 35.71 -11.42
C SER A 147 -7.60 36.34 -10.25
N ALA A 148 -8.54 37.25 -10.55
CA ALA A 148 -9.42 37.84 -9.56
C ALA A 148 -10.80 37.19 -9.66
N TYR A 149 -11.42 36.94 -8.51
CA TYR A 149 -12.74 36.33 -8.41
C TYR A 149 -13.63 37.14 -7.49
N SER A 150 -14.92 37.24 -7.83
CA SER A 150 -15.91 37.74 -6.89
C SER A 150 -16.27 36.67 -5.86
N ARG A 151 -16.61 37.08 -4.64
CA ARG A 151 -17.08 36.16 -3.60
C ARG A 151 -18.30 35.36 -4.05
N GLN A 152 -19.22 35.98 -4.78
CA GLN A 152 -20.44 35.32 -5.26
C GLN A 152 -20.14 34.22 -6.30
N GLU A 153 -19.18 34.45 -7.19
CA GLU A 153 -18.71 33.42 -8.13
C GLU A 153 -18.09 32.23 -7.39
N LEU A 154 -17.21 32.52 -6.42
CA LEU A 154 -16.56 31.49 -5.61
C LEU A 154 -17.57 30.73 -4.75
N GLU A 155 -18.57 31.41 -4.19
CA GLU A 155 -19.64 30.81 -3.40
C GLU A 155 -20.43 29.79 -4.21
N THR A 156 -20.91 30.20 -5.39
CA THR A 156 -21.70 29.33 -6.28
C THR A 156 -20.89 28.08 -6.66
N TRP A 157 -19.65 28.28 -7.10
CA TRP A 157 -18.76 27.19 -7.47
C TRP A 157 -18.42 26.26 -6.29
N PHE A 158 -18.17 26.83 -5.10
CA PHE A 158 -17.82 26.07 -3.91
C PHE A 158 -18.99 25.20 -3.45
N TYR A 159 -20.21 25.75 -3.38
CA TYR A 159 -21.39 24.96 -2.99
C TYR A 159 -21.75 23.88 -4.02
N GLU A 160 -21.49 24.08 -5.32
CA GLU A 160 -21.60 23.01 -6.32
C GLU A 160 -20.61 21.86 -6.07
N LEU A 161 -19.34 22.19 -5.78
CA LEU A 161 -18.32 21.20 -5.44
C LEU A 161 -18.70 20.41 -4.18
N VAL A 162 -19.13 21.12 -3.14
CA VAL A 162 -19.56 20.52 -1.87
C VAL A 162 -20.80 19.65 -2.08
N GLY A 163 -21.79 20.10 -2.85
CA GLY A 163 -23.00 19.33 -3.16
C GLY A 163 -22.70 17.99 -3.83
N LYS A 164 -21.68 17.95 -4.72
CA LYS A 164 -21.20 16.69 -5.33
C LYS A 164 -20.59 15.73 -4.30
N TYR A 165 -19.97 16.23 -3.24
CA TYR A 165 -19.41 15.42 -2.16
C TYR A 165 -20.44 15.04 -1.09
N GLU A 166 -21.45 15.89 -0.84
CA GLU A 166 -22.47 15.69 0.19
C GLU A 166 -23.15 14.32 0.08
N LYS A 167 -23.43 13.85 -1.15
CA LYS A 167 -24.02 12.53 -1.41
C LYS A 167 -23.16 11.39 -0.83
N TRP A 168 -21.84 11.50 -0.93
CA TRP A 168 -20.89 10.51 -0.43
C TRP A 168 -20.79 10.51 1.09
N ALA A 169 -20.70 11.70 1.68
CA ALA A 169 -20.71 11.86 3.14
C ALA A 169 -22.00 11.29 3.76
N ARG A 170 -23.16 11.60 3.15
CA ARG A 170 -24.46 11.08 3.55
C ARG A 170 -24.52 9.56 3.43
N TYR A 171 -24.08 9.00 2.30
CA TYR A 171 -24.02 7.56 2.10
C TYR A 171 -23.17 6.88 3.18
N ARG A 172 -21.98 7.40 3.48
CA ARG A 172 -21.08 6.85 4.50
C ARG A 172 -21.75 6.80 5.88
N ILE A 173 -22.36 7.90 6.32
CA ILE A 173 -23.07 7.95 7.61
C ILE A 173 -24.19 6.90 7.66
N GLN A 174 -25.04 6.87 6.64
CA GLN A 174 -26.18 5.93 6.58
C GLN A 174 -25.71 4.47 6.54
N TRP A 175 -24.63 4.19 5.81
CA TRP A 175 -24.06 2.86 5.73
C TRP A 175 -23.45 2.43 7.07
N GLU A 176 -22.66 3.29 7.72
CA GLU A 176 -22.06 3.01 9.03
C GLU A 176 -23.13 2.75 10.10
N GLU A 177 -24.21 3.53 10.13
CA GLU A 177 -25.34 3.31 11.03
C GLU A 177 -26.00 1.95 10.77
N LYS A 178 -26.34 1.65 9.51
CA LYS A 178 -26.96 0.37 9.11
C LYS A 178 -26.07 -0.83 9.43
N ARG A 179 -24.78 -0.74 9.11
CA ARG A 179 -23.78 -1.75 9.40
C ARG A 179 -23.67 -2.00 10.90
N ASN A 180 -23.43 -0.95 11.69
CA ASN A 180 -23.24 -1.06 13.13
C ASN A 180 -24.50 -1.61 13.82
N GLN A 181 -25.70 -1.21 13.38
CA GLN A 181 -26.95 -1.78 13.87
C GLN A 181 -27.06 -3.28 13.56
N SER A 182 -26.73 -3.69 12.33
CA SER A 182 -26.78 -5.11 11.93
C SER A 182 -25.78 -5.98 12.70
N ILE A 183 -24.59 -5.46 13.02
CA ILE A 183 -23.54 -6.19 13.77
C ILE A 183 -24.01 -6.59 15.18
N ARG A 184 -24.88 -5.79 15.82
CA ARG A 184 -25.36 -6.07 17.19
C ARG A 184 -26.10 -7.41 17.30
N GLY A 185 -26.79 -7.82 16.24
CA GLY A 185 -27.53 -9.08 16.18
C GLY A 185 -26.68 -10.29 15.79
N VAL A 186 -25.40 -10.10 15.45
CA VAL A 186 -24.54 -11.18 14.98
C VAL A 186 -23.99 -11.97 16.16
N GLU A 187 -24.21 -13.28 16.10
CA GLU A 187 -23.68 -14.26 17.03
C GLU A 187 -22.61 -15.14 16.36
N PHE A 188 -21.88 -15.87 17.19
CA PHE A 188 -20.90 -16.83 16.67
C PHE A 188 -21.66 -17.99 15.99
N PRO A 189 -21.44 -18.27 14.69
CA PRO A 189 -22.36 -19.07 13.88
C PRO A 189 -22.31 -20.59 14.14
N PHE A 190 -21.47 -21.06 15.06
CA PHE A 190 -21.25 -22.48 15.31
C PHE A 190 -21.28 -22.80 16.81
N PRO A 191 -21.59 -24.05 17.20
CA PRO A 191 -21.28 -24.51 18.56
C PRO A 191 -19.78 -24.36 18.85
N TYR A 192 -19.45 -23.75 19.98
CA TYR A 192 -18.06 -23.55 20.37
C TYR A 192 -17.35 -24.88 20.60
N ARG A 193 -16.19 -25.05 19.95
CA ARG A 193 -15.24 -26.12 20.27
C ARG A 193 -14.48 -25.79 21.55
N GLU A 194 -13.89 -26.80 22.18
CA GLU A 194 -13.05 -26.62 23.38
C GLU A 194 -11.95 -25.57 23.13
N GLY A 195 -11.84 -24.57 24.01
CA GLY A 195 -10.87 -23.48 23.90
C GLY A 195 -11.21 -22.39 22.86
N GLN A 196 -12.12 -22.63 21.92
CA GLN A 196 -12.47 -21.65 20.87
C GLN A 196 -13.16 -20.40 21.43
N ARG A 197 -14.00 -20.55 22.46
CA ARG A 197 -14.64 -19.41 23.14
C ARG A 197 -13.60 -18.50 23.80
N LYS A 198 -12.57 -19.09 24.41
CA LYS A 198 -11.44 -18.33 24.99
C LYS A 198 -10.66 -17.61 23.89
N LEU A 199 -10.48 -18.26 22.73
CA LEU A 199 -9.81 -17.64 21.59
C LEU A 199 -10.55 -16.39 21.09
N VAL A 200 -11.85 -16.50 20.86
CA VAL A 200 -12.71 -15.39 20.43
C VAL A 200 -12.65 -14.24 21.43
N ALA A 201 -12.79 -14.53 22.72
CA ALA A 201 -12.71 -13.52 23.78
C ALA A 201 -11.34 -12.83 23.83
N SER A 202 -10.25 -13.58 23.64
CA SER A 202 -8.91 -13.01 23.60
C SER A 202 -8.69 -12.11 22.39
N VAL A 203 -9.16 -12.49 21.19
CA VAL A 203 -9.05 -11.65 20.00
C VAL A 203 -9.78 -10.33 20.22
N TYR A 204 -11.03 -10.37 20.68
CA TYR A 204 -11.81 -9.17 20.95
C TYR A 204 -11.14 -8.29 22.02
N ARG A 205 -10.65 -8.88 23.13
CA ARG A 205 -9.94 -8.14 24.18
C ARG A 205 -8.65 -7.48 23.67
N THR A 206 -7.88 -8.18 22.83
CA THR A 206 -6.67 -7.60 22.22
C THR A 206 -7.01 -6.39 21.36
N ILE A 207 -8.07 -6.47 20.55
CA ILE A 207 -8.54 -5.35 19.72
C ILE A 207 -8.95 -4.18 20.62
N GLN A 208 -9.74 -4.43 21.66
CA GLN A 208 -10.15 -3.41 22.63
C GLN A 208 -8.96 -2.73 23.32
N GLN A 209 -7.89 -3.46 23.57
CA GLN A 209 -6.66 -2.95 24.18
C GLN A 209 -5.71 -2.29 23.16
N LYS A 210 -6.05 -2.30 21.86
CA LYS A 210 -5.19 -1.83 20.76
C LYS A 210 -3.79 -2.46 20.78
N LYS A 211 -3.75 -3.78 21.01
CA LYS A 211 -2.52 -4.58 21.10
C LYS A 211 -2.39 -5.57 19.96
N GLU A 212 -1.28 -6.29 19.94
CA GLU A 212 -1.04 -7.40 19.04
C GLU A 212 -1.22 -8.76 19.74
N LEU A 213 -1.65 -9.78 18.99
CA LEU A 213 -1.87 -11.13 19.49
C LEU A 213 -1.36 -12.18 18.49
N PHE A 214 -0.63 -13.16 19.01
CA PHE A 214 -0.18 -14.33 18.26
C PHE A 214 -0.99 -15.56 18.65
N ILE A 215 -1.57 -16.24 17.67
CA ILE A 215 -2.39 -17.44 17.86
C ILE A 215 -1.77 -18.59 17.11
N GLN A 216 -1.24 -19.56 17.84
CA GLN A 216 -0.94 -20.87 17.30
C GLN A 216 -2.16 -21.76 17.49
N ALA A 217 -2.79 -22.15 16.39
CA ALA A 217 -3.95 -23.04 16.45
C ALA A 217 -3.96 -24.00 15.24
N PRO A 218 -4.07 -25.31 15.45
CA PRO A 218 -4.07 -26.28 14.36
C PRO A 218 -5.24 -26.06 13.39
N THR A 219 -5.10 -26.57 12.17
CA THR A 219 -6.20 -26.61 11.21
C THR A 219 -7.37 -27.40 11.78
N GLY A 220 -8.60 -26.99 11.46
CA GLY A 220 -9.80 -27.61 12.01
C GLY A 220 -10.23 -27.11 13.40
N VAL A 221 -9.56 -26.12 14.01
CA VAL A 221 -10.06 -25.44 15.23
C VAL A 221 -11.05 -24.31 14.92
N GLY A 222 -11.20 -23.94 13.65
CA GLY A 222 -12.07 -22.82 13.24
C GLY A 222 -11.44 -21.45 13.50
N LYS A 223 -10.11 -21.33 13.33
CA LYS A 223 -9.33 -20.09 13.50
C LYS A 223 -9.91 -18.90 12.77
N THR A 224 -10.22 -19.07 11.48
CA THR A 224 -10.71 -17.99 10.63
C THR A 224 -11.96 -17.34 11.21
N MET A 225 -13.01 -18.12 11.50
CA MET A 225 -14.21 -17.59 12.14
C MET A 225 -13.94 -17.05 13.55
N ALA A 226 -13.05 -17.69 14.32
CA ALA A 226 -12.68 -17.24 15.66
C ALA A 226 -11.88 -15.92 15.68
N CYS A 227 -11.33 -15.48 14.55
CA CYS A 227 -10.69 -14.17 14.38
C CYS A 227 -11.62 -13.16 13.70
N VAL A 228 -12.37 -13.58 12.67
CA VAL A 228 -13.29 -12.72 11.90
C VAL A 228 -14.47 -12.25 12.74
N PHE A 229 -15.18 -13.17 13.41
CA PHE A 229 -16.35 -12.80 14.24
C PHE A 229 -16.05 -11.72 15.29
N PRO A 230 -15.04 -11.86 16.18
CA PRO A 230 -14.75 -10.81 17.16
C PRO A 230 -14.28 -9.50 16.51
N ALA A 231 -13.60 -9.53 15.36
CA ALA A 231 -13.22 -8.33 14.64
C ALA A 231 -14.44 -7.59 14.05
N VAL A 232 -15.41 -8.32 13.48
CA VAL A 232 -16.69 -7.76 13.02
C VAL A 232 -17.44 -7.11 14.18
N ARG A 233 -17.51 -7.79 15.32
CA ARG A 233 -18.10 -7.23 16.55
C ARG A 233 -17.40 -5.96 17.01
N ALA A 234 -16.07 -5.94 16.98
CA ALA A 234 -15.27 -4.79 17.36
C ALA A 234 -15.54 -3.56 16.46
N VAL A 235 -15.74 -3.77 15.14
CA VAL A 235 -16.12 -2.68 14.21
C VAL A 235 -17.46 -2.07 14.59
N GLY A 236 -18.48 -2.89 14.88
CA GLY A 236 -19.82 -2.41 15.26
C GLY A 236 -19.85 -1.64 16.58
N GLU A 237 -18.82 -1.80 17.41
CA GLU A 237 -18.65 -1.14 18.71
C GLU A 237 -17.66 0.04 18.64
N GLY A 238 -17.17 0.40 17.45
CA GLY A 238 -16.29 1.56 17.24
C GLY A 238 -14.85 1.35 17.70
N LEU A 239 -14.39 0.10 17.80
CA LEU A 239 -12.99 -0.23 18.13
C LEU A 239 -12.08 -0.29 16.89
N GLY A 240 -12.68 -0.22 15.69
CA GLY A 240 -12.02 -0.12 14.40
C GLY A 240 -12.99 0.26 13.29
N GLU A 241 -12.49 0.86 12.22
CA GLU A 241 -13.30 1.32 11.08
C GLU A 241 -13.31 0.31 9.91
N LYS A 242 -12.23 -0.46 9.75
CA LYS A 242 -12.02 -1.35 8.59
C LYS A 242 -11.16 -2.55 8.96
N ILE A 243 -11.52 -3.73 8.44
CA ILE A 243 -10.76 -4.97 8.63
C ILE A 243 -9.89 -5.24 7.41
N PHE A 244 -8.60 -5.46 7.61
CA PHE A 244 -7.70 -6.00 6.60
C PHE A 244 -7.40 -7.47 6.91
N TYR A 245 -7.98 -8.38 6.14
CA TYR A 245 -7.68 -9.80 6.23
C TYR A 245 -6.57 -10.14 5.23
N LEU A 246 -5.40 -10.50 5.75
CA LEU A 246 -4.18 -10.68 4.98
C LEU A 246 -3.80 -12.14 4.90
N THR A 247 -3.56 -12.62 3.67
CA THR A 247 -3.14 -13.99 3.42
C THR A 247 -2.35 -14.14 2.12
N ALA A 248 -1.30 -14.96 2.16
CA ALA A 248 -0.44 -15.24 1.01
C ALA A 248 -1.05 -16.17 -0.05
N LYS A 249 -2.07 -16.98 0.28
CA LYS A 249 -2.60 -18.02 -0.62
C LYS A 249 -4.01 -17.70 -1.10
N THR A 250 -4.28 -17.94 -2.39
CA THR A 250 -5.61 -17.75 -2.98
C THR A 250 -6.69 -18.59 -2.28
N ILE A 251 -6.39 -19.83 -1.93
CA ILE A 251 -7.36 -20.76 -1.30
C ILE A 251 -7.86 -20.22 0.05
N THR A 252 -6.97 -19.66 0.87
CA THR A 252 -7.35 -19.11 2.19
C THR A 252 -8.12 -17.80 2.06
N ARG A 253 -8.01 -17.05 0.95
CA ARG A 253 -8.90 -15.91 0.66
C ARG A 253 -10.35 -16.35 0.54
N THR A 254 -10.61 -17.49 -0.12
CA THR A 254 -11.96 -18.06 -0.22
C THR A 254 -12.52 -18.42 1.16
N VAL A 255 -11.70 -19.02 2.04
CA VAL A 255 -12.13 -19.37 3.40
C VAL A 255 -12.45 -18.12 4.22
N ALA A 256 -11.65 -17.05 4.08
CA ALA A 256 -11.91 -15.77 4.73
C ALA A 256 -13.21 -15.14 4.22
N TRP A 257 -13.42 -15.11 2.90
CA TRP A 257 -14.63 -14.60 2.28
C TRP A 257 -15.87 -15.38 2.74
N GLN A 258 -15.80 -16.71 2.70
CA GLN A 258 -16.87 -17.59 3.22
C GLN A 258 -17.20 -17.31 4.69
N ALA A 259 -16.19 -17.00 5.52
CA ALA A 259 -16.44 -16.66 6.92
C ALA A 259 -17.28 -15.38 7.05
N PHE A 260 -17.07 -14.37 6.20
CA PHE A 260 -17.94 -13.19 6.17
C PHE A 260 -19.33 -13.52 5.63
N GLU A 261 -19.45 -14.33 4.58
CA GLU A 261 -20.75 -14.74 4.02
C GLU A 261 -21.61 -15.49 5.05
N ILE A 262 -21.02 -16.40 5.82
CA ILE A 262 -21.72 -17.10 6.92
C ILE A 262 -22.25 -16.10 7.98
N LEU A 263 -21.54 -15.01 8.25
CA LEU A 263 -22.05 -13.97 9.15
C LEU A 263 -23.16 -13.14 8.50
N LYS A 264 -23.12 -12.93 7.18
CA LYS A 264 -24.19 -12.27 6.40
C LYS A 264 -25.50 -13.03 6.39
N GLU A 265 -25.48 -14.35 6.52
CA GLU A 265 -26.70 -15.17 6.71
C GLU A 265 -27.50 -14.74 7.95
N GLN A 266 -26.86 -14.12 8.95
CA GLN A 266 -27.49 -13.54 10.14
C GLN A 266 -27.96 -12.09 9.93
N ALA A 267 -28.26 -11.70 8.68
CA ALA A 267 -28.63 -10.35 8.26
C ALA A 267 -27.56 -9.26 8.53
N LEU A 268 -26.29 -9.64 8.71
CA LEU A 268 -25.17 -8.70 8.77
C LEU A 268 -25.09 -7.90 7.46
N ARG A 269 -25.08 -6.57 7.56
CA ARG A 269 -24.88 -5.63 6.45
C ARG A 269 -23.44 -5.15 6.49
N MET A 270 -22.57 -5.83 5.77
CA MET A 270 -21.14 -5.52 5.70
C MET A 270 -20.62 -5.74 4.29
N LYS A 271 -19.95 -4.74 3.71
CA LYS A 271 -19.34 -4.84 2.38
C LYS A 271 -17.92 -5.36 2.52
N VAL A 272 -17.64 -6.45 1.82
CA VAL A 272 -16.35 -7.18 1.93
C VAL A 272 -15.77 -7.34 0.53
N LEU A 273 -14.65 -6.67 0.28
CA LEU A 273 -13.95 -6.69 -1.00
C LEU A 273 -12.84 -7.75 -0.99
N VAL A 274 -12.79 -8.58 -2.03
CA VAL A 274 -11.63 -9.45 -2.30
C VAL A 274 -10.77 -8.79 -3.36
N LEU A 275 -9.62 -8.23 -2.95
CA LEU A 275 -8.69 -7.60 -3.90
C LEU A 275 -8.04 -8.67 -4.78
N THR A 276 -8.20 -8.47 -6.09
CA THR A 276 -7.63 -9.33 -7.12
C THR A 276 -6.46 -8.63 -7.79
N ALA A 277 -5.35 -9.34 -7.94
CA ALA A 277 -4.16 -8.81 -8.60
C ALA A 277 -4.48 -8.33 -10.02
N LYS A 278 -3.80 -7.26 -10.46
CA LYS A 278 -3.98 -6.64 -11.76
C LYS A 278 -3.91 -7.66 -12.91
N GLU A 279 -2.96 -8.58 -12.88
CA GLU A 279 -2.77 -9.66 -13.87
C GLU A 279 -3.97 -10.58 -14.01
N LYS A 280 -4.78 -10.72 -12.96
CA LYS A 280 -5.91 -11.63 -12.94
C LYS A 280 -7.21 -10.95 -13.30
N ILE A 281 -7.40 -9.69 -12.92
CA ILE A 281 -8.66 -8.95 -13.14
C ILE A 281 -8.65 -8.09 -14.41
N CYS A 282 -7.49 -7.82 -15.01
CA CYS A 282 -7.39 -7.03 -16.24
C CYS A 282 -8.13 -7.69 -17.41
N PHE A 283 -8.87 -6.90 -18.19
CA PHE A 283 -9.53 -7.36 -19.41
C PHE A 283 -8.62 -7.42 -20.63
N CYS A 284 -7.46 -6.76 -20.57
CA CYS A 284 -6.48 -6.70 -21.66
C CYS A 284 -5.44 -7.81 -21.50
N GLU A 285 -5.05 -8.45 -22.61
CA GLU A 285 -4.00 -9.49 -22.64
C GLU A 285 -2.63 -8.93 -22.23
N LYS A 286 -2.29 -7.73 -22.71
CA LYS A 286 -1.13 -6.96 -22.27
C LYS A 286 -1.55 -5.84 -21.35
N GLN A 287 -0.80 -5.62 -20.27
CA GLN A 287 -1.13 -4.65 -19.22
C GLN A 287 -0.58 -3.25 -19.50
N GLU A 288 -0.71 -2.80 -20.75
CA GLU A 288 -0.28 -1.48 -21.20
C GLU A 288 -1.31 -0.43 -20.75
N CYS A 289 -1.21 0.03 -19.51
CA CYS A 289 -2.17 0.98 -18.94
C CYS A 289 -1.87 2.41 -19.38
N ASN A 290 -2.36 2.75 -20.57
CA ASN A 290 -2.35 4.10 -21.14
C ASN A 290 -3.59 4.28 -22.05
N PRO A 291 -4.02 5.51 -22.34
CA PRO A 291 -5.23 5.77 -23.12
C PRO A 291 -5.18 5.32 -24.58
N GLU A 292 -3.99 5.09 -25.15
CA GLU A 292 -3.80 4.63 -26.53
C GLU A 292 -3.99 3.11 -26.64
N ALA A 293 -3.45 2.35 -25.70
CA ALA A 293 -3.44 0.89 -25.71
C ALA A 293 -4.58 0.25 -24.91
N CYS A 294 -5.13 0.94 -23.90
CA CYS A 294 -6.14 0.38 -23.01
C CYS A 294 -7.45 1.20 -23.04
N PRO A 295 -8.56 0.64 -23.57
CA PRO A 295 -9.83 1.37 -23.64
C PRO A 295 -10.43 1.67 -22.24
N TYR A 296 -10.08 0.86 -21.23
CA TYR A 296 -10.52 1.04 -19.85
C TYR A 296 -9.70 2.07 -19.07
N ALA A 297 -8.53 2.44 -19.59
CA ALA A 297 -7.69 3.51 -19.05
C ALA A 297 -8.17 4.89 -19.52
N LYS A 298 -8.67 4.97 -20.76
CA LYS A 298 -9.14 6.20 -21.38
C LYS A 298 -10.41 6.75 -20.71
N GLY A 299 -10.35 7.96 -20.17
CA GLY A 299 -11.39 8.64 -19.41
C GLY A 299 -11.81 7.89 -18.14
N HIS A 300 -10.91 7.06 -17.59
CA HIS A 300 -11.21 6.27 -16.40
C HIS A 300 -11.68 7.16 -15.26
N PHE A 301 -10.94 8.23 -14.97
CA PHE A 301 -11.22 9.09 -13.84
C PHE A 301 -12.50 9.92 -14.02
N ASP A 302 -12.92 10.14 -15.27
CA ASP A 302 -14.17 10.85 -15.58
C ASP A 302 -15.42 10.03 -15.19
N ARG A 303 -15.31 8.70 -15.13
CA ARG A 303 -16.46 7.78 -14.95
C ARG A 303 -16.42 6.98 -13.65
N VAL A 304 -15.23 6.75 -13.09
CA VAL A 304 -15.07 5.78 -12.00
C VAL A 304 -15.82 6.16 -10.73
N ASN A 305 -15.95 7.45 -10.40
CA ASN A 305 -16.69 7.87 -9.21
C ASN A 305 -18.18 7.48 -9.29
N ASP A 306 -18.80 7.67 -10.45
CA ASP A 306 -20.20 7.27 -10.65
C ASP A 306 -20.34 5.75 -10.69
N ALA A 307 -19.37 5.05 -11.31
CA ALA A 307 -19.31 3.59 -11.30
C ALA A 307 -19.23 3.02 -9.87
N VAL A 308 -18.40 3.61 -9.01
CA VAL A 308 -18.24 3.22 -7.60
C VAL A 308 -19.50 3.56 -6.81
N TYR A 309 -20.06 4.77 -6.97
CA TYR A 309 -21.25 5.18 -6.24
C TYR A 309 -22.46 4.30 -6.55
N GLU A 310 -22.65 3.95 -7.83
CA GLU A 310 -23.71 3.04 -8.24
C GLU A 310 -23.51 1.64 -7.64
N LEU A 311 -22.29 1.10 -7.67
CA LEU A 311 -21.99 -0.20 -7.08
C LEU A 311 -22.31 -0.24 -5.58
N LEU A 312 -21.85 0.77 -4.84
CA LEU A 312 -22.04 0.87 -3.40
C LEU A 312 -23.52 0.93 -3.00
N THR A 313 -24.34 1.58 -3.83
CA THR A 313 -25.77 1.79 -3.56
C THR A 313 -26.67 0.68 -4.10
N SER A 314 -26.22 -0.10 -5.10
CA SER A 314 -27.00 -1.18 -5.71
C SER A 314 -26.70 -2.57 -5.18
N SER A 315 -25.48 -2.84 -4.70
CA SER A 315 -25.04 -4.17 -4.26
C SER A 315 -24.26 -4.15 -2.94
N ASP A 316 -24.46 -5.17 -2.10
CA ASP A 316 -23.64 -5.44 -0.91
C ASP A 316 -22.51 -6.45 -1.17
N GLU A 317 -22.50 -7.06 -2.35
CA GLU A 317 -21.50 -8.03 -2.78
C GLU A 317 -20.39 -7.34 -3.57
N MET A 318 -19.14 -7.58 -3.15
CA MET A 318 -17.94 -7.00 -3.76
C MET A 318 -16.94 -8.10 -4.12
N ASN A 319 -17.46 -9.17 -4.73
CA ASN A 319 -16.63 -10.24 -5.28
C ASN A 319 -16.05 -9.84 -6.64
N ARG A 320 -15.15 -10.67 -7.18
CA ARG A 320 -14.48 -10.39 -8.46
C ARG A 320 -15.47 -10.22 -9.61
N GLU A 321 -16.48 -11.07 -9.72
CA GLU A 321 -17.43 -11.07 -10.83
C GLU A 321 -18.24 -9.77 -10.87
N ILE A 322 -18.75 -9.33 -9.71
CA ILE A 322 -19.50 -8.06 -9.60
C ILE A 322 -18.62 -6.85 -9.96
N ILE A 323 -17.35 -6.85 -9.53
CA ILE A 323 -16.41 -5.77 -9.88
C ILE A 323 -16.15 -5.76 -11.40
N GLU A 324 -15.99 -6.94 -12.02
CA GLU A 324 -15.77 -7.05 -13.47
C GLU A 324 -17.01 -6.60 -14.27
N GLU A 325 -18.21 -7.00 -13.85
CA GLU A 325 -19.48 -6.58 -14.49
C GLU A 325 -19.66 -5.06 -14.42
N GLN A 326 -19.46 -4.48 -13.25
CA GLN A 326 -19.59 -3.04 -13.05
C GLN A 326 -18.52 -2.26 -13.84
N ALA A 327 -17.27 -2.76 -13.85
CA ALA A 327 -16.19 -2.15 -14.60
C ALA A 327 -16.44 -2.19 -16.12
N ARG A 328 -17.02 -3.29 -16.64
CA ARG A 328 -17.44 -3.39 -18.04
C ARG A 328 -18.55 -2.41 -18.37
N LYS A 329 -19.56 -2.31 -17.51
CA LYS A 329 -20.71 -1.39 -17.69
C LYS A 329 -20.26 0.06 -17.84
N TRP A 330 -19.32 0.50 -17.01
CA TRP A 330 -18.82 1.88 -17.02
C TRP A 330 -17.58 2.10 -17.89
N GLN A 331 -17.08 1.04 -18.54
CA GLN A 331 -15.82 1.04 -19.29
C GLN A 331 -14.65 1.63 -18.48
N VAL A 332 -14.47 1.17 -17.25
CA VAL A 332 -13.38 1.60 -16.36
C VAL A 332 -12.43 0.44 -16.06
N CYS A 333 -11.18 0.73 -15.72
CA CYS A 333 -10.22 -0.29 -15.31
C CYS A 333 -10.72 -1.02 -14.04
N PRO A 334 -10.94 -2.35 -14.07
CA PRO A 334 -11.46 -3.08 -12.92
C PRO A 334 -10.47 -3.12 -11.75
N HIS A 335 -9.16 -3.10 -12.03
CA HIS A 335 -8.14 -3.06 -10.99
C HIS A 335 -8.18 -1.73 -10.22
N GLU A 336 -8.05 -0.60 -10.90
CA GLU A 336 -8.08 0.72 -10.26
C GLU A 336 -9.43 0.99 -9.58
N MET A 337 -10.55 0.60 -10.22
CA MET A 337 -11.87 0.70 -9.60
C MET A 337 -11.94 -0.12 -8.31
N SER A 338 -11.34 -1.33 -8.25
CA SER A 338 -11.30 -2.10 -7.00
C SER A 338 -10.52 -1.38 -5.88
N LEU A 339 -9.49 -0.59 -6.23
CA LEU A 339 -8.76 0.23 -5.26
C LEU A 339 -9.60 1.42 -4.77
N ASP A 340 -10.40 2.04 -5.65
CA ASP A 340 -11.38 3.06 -5.26
C ASP A 340 -12.47 2.48 -4.35
N VAL A 341 -13.03 1.31 -4.69
CA VAL A 341 -14.04 0.61 -3.87
C VAL A 341 -13.49 0.26 -2.49
N ALA A 342 -12.20 -0.10 -2.38
CA ALA A 342 -11.57 -0.46 -1.11
C ALA A 342 -11.71 0.63 -0.03
N GLU A 343 -11.81 1.91 -0.40
CA GLU A 343 -11.99 3.04 0.53
C GLU A 343 -13.36 2.99 1.22
N TRP A 344 -14.38 2.47 0.55
CA TRP A 344 -15.78 2.54 0.95
C TRP A 344 -16.34 1.24 1.55
N VAL A 345 -15.58 0.15 1.54
CA VAL A 345 -15.98 -1.15 2.11
C VAL A 345 -15.55 -1.32 3.56
N ASP A 346 -16.13 -2.27 4.27
CA ASP A 346 -15.87 -2.48 5.71
C ASP A 346 -14.75 -3.48 5.97
N ALA A 347 -14.50 -4.39 5.03
CA ALA A 347 -13.37 -5.32 5.08
C ALA A 347 -12.73 -5.51 3.69
N VAL A 348 -11.43 -5.68 3.69
CA VAL A 348 -10.62 -5.96 2.50
C VAL A 348 -9.83 -7.25 2.74
N ILE A 349 -10.02 -8.23 1.86
CA ILE A 349 -9.27 -9.49 1.85
C ILE A 349 -8.20 -9.37 0.76
N CYS A 350 -6.93 -9.39 1.14
CA CYS A 350 -5.81 -9.15 0.21
C CYS A 350 -4.51 -9.88 0.59
N ASP A 351 -3.50 -9.76 -0.27
CA ASP A 351 -2.15 -10.24 0.00
C ASP A 351 -1.44 -9.38 1.05
N TYR A 352 -0.40 -9.92 1.69
CA TYR A 352 0.51 -9.16 2.55
C TYR A 352 1.09 -7.94 1.84
N ASN A 353 1.40 -8.05 0.54
CA ASN A 353 2.07 -6.98 -0.20
C ASN A 353 1.23 -5.70 -0.25
N TYR A 354 -0.10 -5.79 -0.25
CA TYR A 354 -0.99 -4.62 -0.27
C TYR A 354 -0.95 -3.80 1.03
N VAL A 355 -0.35 -4.34 2.09
CA VAL A 355 -0.15 -3.63 3.37
C VAL A 355 1.32 -3.38 3.64
N PHE A 356 2.15 -4.41 3.50
CA PHE A 356 3.53 -4.41 4.02
C PHE A 356 4.61 -4.10 2.97
N ASP A 357 4.32 -4.20 1.67
CA ASP A 357 5.32 -3.97 0.64
C ASP A 357 5.54 -2.47 0.43
N PRO A 358 6.78 -1.95 0.57
CA PRO A 358 7.04 -0.51 0.46
C PRO A 358 6.73 0.05 -0.94
N ASN A 359 6.68 -0.77 -1.98
CA ASN A 359 6.41 -0.37 -3.35
C ASN A 359 4.97 -0.69 -3.79
N ALA A 360 4.38 -1.77 -3.28
CA ALA A 360 3.06 -2.27 -3.69
C ALA A 360 1.92 -2.04 -2.69
N HIS A 361 2.19 -1.47 -1.50
CA HIS A 361 1.15 -1.17 -0.53
C HIS A 361 0.08 -0.23 -1.09
N LEU A 362 -1.13 -0.34 -0.54
CA LEU A 362 -2.24 0.56 -0.85
C LEU A 362 -1.95 1.95 -0.27
N ARG A 363 -1.35 2.84 -1.07
CA ARG A 363 -0.98 4.20 -0.66
C ARG A 363 -2.11 5.00 -0.02
N ARG A 364 -3.36 4.75 -0.44
CA ARG A 364 -4.59 5.37 0.10
C ARG A 364 -4.82 5.07 1.59
N PHE A 365 -4.30 3.95 2.10
CA PHE A 365 -4.41 3.57 3.52
C PHE A 365 -3.08 3.61 4.24
N PHE A 366 -2.01 3.20 3.55
CA PHE A 366 -0.70 2.96 4.14
C PHE A 366 0.39 3.86 3.54
N GLY A 367 0.01 4.97 2.92
CA GLY A 367 0.94 6.02 2.48
C GLY A 367 1.60 6.74 3.66
N GLU A 368 2.45 7.71 3.34
CA GLU A 368 3.12 8.53 4.35
C GLU A 368 2.12 9.47 5.03
N GLY A 369 2.21 9.62 6.36
CA GLY A 369 1.27 10.42 7.15
C GLY A 369 -0.13 9.83 7.30
N MET A 370 -0.44 8.72 6.62
CA MET A 370 -1.73 8.04 6.71
C MET A 370 -1.77 7.09 7.90
N LYS A 371 -2.79 7.23 8.74
CA LYS A 371 -3.18 6.29 9.81
C LYS A 371 -4.70 6.16 9.80
N GLY A 372 -5.21 4.99 10.12
CA GLY A 372 -6.63 4.73 10.26
C GLY A 372 -6.92 3.78 11.40
N GLU A 373 -8.20 3.57 11.69
CA GLU A 373 -8.63 2.67 12.75
C GLU A 373 -8.71 1.22 12.25
N PHE A 374 -7.61 0.74 11.66
CA PHE A 374 -7.58 -0.54 10.96
C PHE A 374 -7.38 -1.73 11.91
N LEU A 375 -8.04 -2.86 11.61
CA LEU A 375 -7.84 -4.13 12.28
C LEU A 375 -7.18 -5.12 11.33
N PHE A 376 -5.95 -5.55 11.63
CA PHE A 376 -5.21 -6.51 10.81
C PHE A 376 -5.47 -7.94 11.29
N LEU A 377 -5.99 -8.80 10.41
CA LEU A 377 -6.13 -10.23 10.62
C LEU A 377 -5.14 -10.95 9.68
N ILE A 378 -4.04 -11.44 10.23
CA ILE A 378 -2.90 -11.97 9.46
C ILE A 378 -2.90 -13.49 9.55
N ASP A 379 -3.49 -14.13 8.54
CA ASP A 379 -3.63 -15.58 8.44
C ASP A 379 -2.41 -16.23 7.80
N GLU A 380 -2.02 -17.41 8.27
CA GLU A 380 -0.78 -18.08 7.88
C GLU A 380 0.46 -17.19 8.01
N ALA A 381 0.48 -16.44 9.12
CA ALA A 381 1.54 -15.48 9.50
C ALA A 381 2.96 -16.06 9.47
N HIS A 382 3.14 -17.38 9.54
CA HIS A 382 4.47 -17.99 9.39
C HIS A 382 5.12 -17.67 8.04
N ASN A 383 4.34 -17.44 6.98
CA ASN A 383 4.85 -17.07 5.66
C ASN A 383 5.31 -15.61 5.60
N LEU A 384 4.81 -14.76 6.51
CA LEU A 384 5.12 -13.33 6.50
C LEU A 384 6.59 -13.06 6.82
N VAL A 385 7.29 -13.96 7.52
CA VAL A 385 8.73 -13.81 7.82
C VAL A 385 9.54 -13.78 6.53
N GLU A 386 9.48 -14.85 5.73
CA GLU A 386 10.23 -14.93 4.48
C GLU A 386 9.77 -13.88 3.47
N ARG A 387 8.46 -13.61 3.40
CA ARG A 387 7.91 -12.54 2.56
C ARG A 387 8.42 -11.16 2.98
N GLY A 388 8.48 -10.88 4.28
CA GLY A 388 9.03 -9.64 4.81
C GLY A 388 10.51 -9.48 4.45
N ARG A 389 11.31 -10.54 4.62
CA ARG A 389 12.72 -10.54 4.21
C ARG A 389 12.88 -10.21 2.73
N GLU A 390 12.06 -10.80 1.87
CA GLU A 390 12.06 -10.53 0.44
C GLU A 390 11.64 -9.09 0.12
N MET A 391 10.49 -8.62 0.65
CA MET A 391 9.94 -7.27 0.42
C MET A 391 10.90 -6.15 0.82
N TYR A 392 11.68 -6.36 1.90
CA TYR A 392 12.59 -5.36 2.45
C TYR A 392 14.05 -5.56 2.07
N SER A 393 14.35 -6.54 1.21
CA SER A 393 15.69 -6.72 0.63
C SER A 393 15.79 -6.08 -0.74
N ALA A 394 17.01 -5.71 -1.12
CA ALA A 394 17.33 -5.25 -2.47
C ALA A 394 18.63 -5.88 -2.96
N ARG A 395 18.76 -6.01 -4.28
CA ARG A 395 20.00 -6.46 -4.92
C ARG A 395 20.21 -5.70 -6.21
N LEU A 396 21.48 -5.50 -6.58
CA LEU A 396 21.86 -4.91 -7.84
C LEU A 396 22.93 -5.78 -8.51
N TYR A 397 22.71 -6.12 -9.77
CA TYR A 397 23.67 -6.87 -10.57
C TYR A 397 24.56 -5.95 -11.39
N LYS A 398 25.86 -6.20 -11.37
CA LYS A 398 26.83 -5.44 -12.16
C LYS A 398 26.58 -5.60 -13.66
N GLU A 399 26.16 -6.79 -14.08
CA GLU A 399 25.85 -7.08 -15.48
C GLU A 399 24.68 -6.23 -16.00
N ASP A 400 23.70 -5.90 -15.14
CA ASP A 400 22.55 -5.05 -15.51
C ASP A 400 22.97 -3.59 -15.66
N VAL A 401 23.81 -3.07 -14.76
CA VAL A 401 24.42 -1.73 -14.90
C VAL A 401 25.17 -1.63 -16.24
N LEU A 402 25.94 -2.66 -16.59
CA LEU A 402 26.69 -2.70 -17.85
C LEU A 402 25.78 -2.80 -19.08
N LYS A 403 24.69 -3.57 -18.98
CA LYS A 403 23.68 -3.70 -20.04
C LYS A 403 23.06 -2.34 -20.33
N ILE A 404 22.54 -1.64 -19.32
CA ILE A 404 21.91 -0.32 -19.48
C ILE A 404 22.91 0.70 -19.99
N LYS A 405 24.15 0.69 -19.48
CA LYS A 405 25.22 1.56 -20.01
C LYS A 405 25.39 1.40 -21.52
N ARG A 406 25.35 0.17 -22.05
CA ARG A 406 25.51 -0.08 -23.49
C ARG A 406 24.33 0.43 -24.29
N ILE A 407 23.11 0.27 -23.77
CA ILE A 407 21.87 0.72 -24.41
C ILE A 407 21.89 2.25 -24.61
N VAL A 408 22.25 2.99 -23.56
CA VAL A 408 22.17 4.47 -23.57
C VAL A 408 23.43 5.14 -24.10
N LYS A 409 24.51 4.40 -24.41
CA LYS A 409 25.84 4.96 -24.72
C LYS A 409 25.84 5.95 -25.89
N GLU A 410 25.06 5.65 -26.93
CA GLU A 410 25.03 6.43 -28.17
C GLU A 410 24.02 7.59 -28.10
N GLU A 411 23.05 7.51 -27.19
CA GLU A 411 21.96 8.46 -27.02
C GLU A 411 22.25 9.48 -25.93
N ASP A 412 22.84 9.02 -24.81
CA ASP A 412 23.07 9.82 -23.62
C ASP A 412 24.45 9.56 -23.00
N GLY A 413 25.43 10.34 -23.44
CA GLY A 413 26.81 10.25 -22.95
C GLY A 413 26.95 10.59 -21.46
N LYS A 414 26.04 11.39 -20.89
CA LYS A 414 26.08 11.80 -19.47
C LYS A 414 25.64 10.65 -18.58
N LEU A 415 24.50 10.03 -18.87
CA LEU A 415 24.01 8.84 -18.18
C LEU A 415 25.00 7.67 -18.33
N ALA A 416 25.52 7.43 -19.54
CA ALA A 416 26.52 6.39 -19.79
C ALA A 416 27.80 6.58 -18.94
N LYS A 417 28.22 7.83 -18.71
CA LYS A 417 29.35 8.14 -17.82
C LYS A 417 29.03 7.82 -16.36
N ARG A 418 27.84 8.17 -15.86
CA ARG A 418 27.42 7.85 -14.48
C ARG A 418 27.31 6.34 -14.25
N LEU A 419 26.73 5.61 -15.21
CA LEU A 419 26.66 4.15 -15.16
C LEU A 419 28.06 3.51 -15.20
N GLU A 420 29.01 4.10 -15.93
CA GLU A 420 30.39 3.62 -15.92
C GLU A 420 31.07 3.80 -14.56
N GLU A 421 30.86 4.93 -13.88
CA GLU A 421 31.38 5.13 -12.52
C GLU A 421 30.80 4.08 -11.55
N CYS A 422 29.49 3.81 -11.64
CA CYS A 422 28.84 2.77 -10.85
C CYS A 422 29.39 1.37 -11.16
N ASN A 423 29.53 1.02 -12.44
CA ASN A 423 30.07 -0.27 -12.87
C ASN A 423 31.54 -0.45 -12.44
N LYS A 424 32.35 0.61 -12.43
CA LYS A 424 33.73 0.56 -11.88
C LYS A 424 33.74 0.25 -10.39
N GLN A 425 32.85 0.87 -9.61
CA GLN A 425 32.72 0.57 -8.18
C GLN A 425 32.35 -0.90 -7.94
N MET A 426 31.34 -1.40 -8.67
CA MET A 426 30.94 -2.81 -8.57
C MET A 426 32.02 -3.76 -9.08
N LEU A 427 32.84 -3.36 -10.05
CA LEU A 427 33.97 -4.16 -10.53
C LEU A 427 35.08 -4.28 -9.46
N SER A 428 35.33 -3.25 -8.66
CA SER A 428 36.24 -3.35 -7.52
C SER A 428 35.75 -4.41 -6.53
N LEU A 429 34.47 -4.32 -6.15
CA LEU A 429 33.84 -5.30 -5.26
C LEU A 429 33.88 -6.72 -5.85
N LYS A 430 33.70 -6.88 -7.16
CA LYS A 430 33.80 -8.18 -7.84
C LYS A 430 35.21 -8.78 -7.78
N ARG A 431 36.26 -7.95 -7.83
CA ARG A 431 37.67 -8.42 -7.76
C ARG A 431 38.06 -8.85 -6.36
N GLU A 432 37.47 -8.23 -5.35
CA GLU A 432 37.70 -8.56 -3.93
C GLU A 432 36.89 -9.81 -3.50
N CYS A 433 35.73 -10.04 -4.13
CA CYS A 433 34.84 -11.16 -3.87
C CYS A 433 35.42 -12.50 -4.32
N LYS A 434 35.68 -13.42 -3.38
CA LYS A 434 36.12 -14.78 -3.68
C LYS A 434 34.97 -15.68 -4.14
N ASP A 435 33.86 -15.69 -3.42
CA ASP A 435 32.60 -16.37 -3.78
C ASP A 435 31.41 -15.59 -3.19
N CYS A 436 31.41 -15.38 -1.88
CA CYS A 436 30.50 -14.51 -1.15
C CYS A 436 31.26 -13.76 -0.05
N GLN A 437 31.05 -12.46 0.08
CA GLN A 437 31.78 -11.60 1.00
C GLN A 437 30.85 -10.60 1.68
N ILE A 438 30.87 -10.59 3.02
CA ILE A 438 30.18 -9.57 3.83
C ILE A 438 30.89 -8.23 3.66
N LEU A 439 30.12 -7.17 3.46
CA LEU A 439 30.61 -5.81 3.28
C LEU A 439 30.27 -4.97 4.53
N GLU A 440 31.22 -4.15 4.97
CA GLU A 440 30.97 -3.22 6.09
C GLU A 440 30.06 -2.07 5.68
N SER A 441 30.14 -1.64 4.43
CA SER A 441 29.36 -0.51 3.92
C SER A 441 29.15 -0.60 2.41
N VAL A 442 28.02 -0.05 1.96
CA VAL A 442 27.68 0.16 0.55
C VAL A 442 27.72 1.64 0.16
N SER A 443 28.12 2.54 1.06
CA SER A 443 28.10 4.00 0.85
C SER A 443 28.78 4.47 -0.44
N PRO A 444 29.95 3.95 -0.85
CA PRO A 444 30.57 4.36 -2.12
C PRO A 444 29.70 4.03 -3.34
N LEU A 445 29.03 2.87 -3.33
CA LEU A 445 28.11 2.48 -4.40
C LEU A 445 26.82 3.31 -4.35
N TYR A 446 26.26 3.51 -3.15
CA TYR A 446 25.08 4.34 -2.92
C TYR A 446 25.23 5.76 -3.49
N LEU A 447 26.34 6.45 -3.20
CA LEU A 447 26.60 7.80 -3.72
C LEU A 447 26.65 7.83 -5.26
N LYS A 448 27.17 6.77 -5.90
CA LYS A 448 27.15 6.67 -7.37
C LYS A 448 25.74 6.41 -7.89
N LEU A 449 24.95 5.60 -7.19
CA LEU A 449 23.56 5.31 -7.56
C LEU A 449 22.65 6.52 -7.43
N LEU A 450 22.84 7.41 -6.44
CA LEU A 450 22.09 8.68 -6.36
C LEU A 450 22.27 9.52 -7.65
N ASN A 451 23.51 9.63 -8.14
CA ASN A 451 23.79 10.33 -9.38
C ASN A 451 23.21 9.62 -10.61
N VAL A 452 23.17 8.28 -10.61
CA VAL A 452 22.54 7.50 -11.69
C VAL A 452 21.03 7.68 -11.67
N THR A 453 20.40 7.76 -10.49
CA THR A 453 18.94 7.89 -10.33
C THR A 453 18.42 9.14 -11.01
N GLY A 454 18.99 10.32 -10.71
CA GLY A 454 18.57 11.58 -11.35
C GLY A 454 18.81 11.59 -12.87
N GLU A 455 19.86 10.94 -13.38
CA GLU A 455 20.07 10.84 -14.83
C GLU A 455 19.15 9.83 -15.51
N LEU A 456 18.74 8.76 -14.81
CA LEU A 456 17.74 7.81 -15.30
C LEU A 456 16.37 8.49 -15.42
N GLU A 457 15.99 9.30 -14.43
CA GLU A 457 14.75 10.09 -14.46
C GLU A 457 14.74 11.04 -15.66
N ARG A 458 15.80 11.84 -15.82
CA ARG A 458 15.96 12.72 -16.98
C ARG A 458 15.85 11.96 -18.29
N TYR A 459 16.55 10.82 -18.43
CA TYR A 459 16.49 10.01 -19.64
C TYR A 459 15.08 9.50 -19.92
N LEU A 460 14.38 8.99 -18.90
CA LEU A 460 13.01 8.46 -19.01
C LEU A 460 11.97 9.55 -19.34
N GLU A 461 12.24 10.80 -19.00
CA GLU A 461 11.43 11.97 -19.34
C GLU A 461 11.68 12.47 -20.77
N GLU A 462 12.94 12.56 -21.20
CA GLU A 462 13.33 13.05 -22.53
C GLU A 462 12.98 12.08 -23.67
N HIS A 463 12.94 10.77 -23.40
CA HIS A 463 12.75 9.74 -24.42
C HIS A 463 11.28 9.30 -24.54
N LYS A 464 10.83 9.13 -25.80
CA LYS A 464 9.46 8.75 -26.12
C LYS A 464 9.11 7.38 -25.53
N ARG A 465 7.91 7.31 -24.97
CA ARG A 465 7.32 6.10 -24.39
C ARG A 465 7.01 5.09 -25.51
N GLY A 466 7.24 3.79 -25.27
CA GLY A 466 7.04 2.71 -26.24
C GLY A 466 8.31 2.24 -26.99
N ASP A 467 9.47 2.83 -26.69
CA ASP A 467 10.77 2.29 -27.11
C ASP A 467 11.21 1.15 -26.17
N GLU A 468 11.55 0.00 -26.75
CA GLU A 468 12.07 -1.19 -26.04
C GLU A 468 13.31 -0.84 -25.18
N LYS A 469 14.14 0.11 -25.63
CA LYS A 469 15.27 0.60 -24.84
C LYS A 469 14.81 1.30 -23.57
N ARG A 470 13.80 2.17 -23.69
CA ARG A 470 13.24 2.92 -22.57
C ARG A 470 12.59 1.99 -21.55
N GLU A 471 11.91 0.93 -21.99
CA GLU A 471 11.33 -0.08 -21.09
C GLU A 471 12.41 -0.80 -20.27
N GLN A 472 13.51 -1.22 -20.90
CA GLN A 472 14.64 -1.82 -20.19
C GLN A 472 15.31 -0.85 -19.21
N VAL A 473 15.42 0.43 -19.57
CA VAL A 473 15.91 1.48 -18.67
C VAL A 473 14.96 1.69 -17.49
N LEU A 474 13.65 1.64 -17.73
CA LEU A 474 12.62 1.80 -16.69
C LEU A 474 12.64 0.64 -15.68
N GLU A 475 12.78 -0.60 -16.14
CA GLU A 475 12.94 -1.76 -15.24
C GLU A 475 14.17 -1.61 -14.35
N PHE A 476 15.31 -1.23 -14.94
CA PHE A 476 16.54 -0.99 -14.19
C PHE A 476 16.42 0.21 -13.24
N TYR A 477 15.71 1.26 -13.62
CA TYR A 477 15.41 2.39 -12.73
C TYR A 477 14.68 1.92 -11.48
N PHE A 478 13.67 1.04 -11.60
CA PHE A 478 12.99 0.50 -10.42
C PHE A 478 13.91 -0.35 -9.52
N ASP A 479 14.85 -1.10 -10.09
CA ASP A 479 15.85 -1.84 -9.31
C ASP A 479 16.80 -0.89 -8.57
N VAL A 480 17.24 0.19 -9.22
CA VAL A 480 18.08 1.24 -8.60
C VAL A 480 17.31 1.93 -7.48
N CYS A 481 16.07 2.39 -7.71
CA CYS A 481 15.24 3.00 -6.69
C CYS A 481 15.02 2.08 -5.51
N ARG A 482 14.73 0.79 -5.73
CA ARG A 482 14.58 -0.20 -4.64
C ARG A 482 15.86 -0.31 -3.83
N PHE A 483 17.02 -0.35 -4.49
CA PHE A 483 18.31 -0.43 -3.82
C PHE A 483 18.62 0.84 -3.01
N VAL A 484 18.46 2.02 -3.59
CA VAL A 484 18.64 3.33 -2.93
C VAL A 484 17.70 3.47 -1.73
N ASN A 485 16.40 3.22 -1.91
CA ASN A 485 15.41 3.28 -0.83
C ASN A 485 15.70 2.28 0.30
N THR A 486 16.33 1.14 0.00
CA THR A 486 16.74 0.17 1.01
C THR A 486 18.01 0.64 1.74
N CYS A 487 18.96 1.28 1.05
CA CYS A 487 20.14 1.88 1.67
C CYS A 487 19.79 2.88 2.78
N GLU A 488 18.74 3.69 2.57
CA GLU A 488 18.27 4.68 3.55
C GLU A 488 17.70 4.07 4.83
N LYS A 489 17.28 2.80 4.78
CA LYS A 489 16.66 2.06 5.89
C LYS A 489 17.61 1.06 6.54
N LEU A 490 18.87 1.02 6.12
CA LEU A 490 19.84 0.08 6.67
C LEU A 490 20.03 0.33 8.16
N ASP A 491 19.92 -0.74 8.92
CA ASP A 491 20.18 -0.79 10.35
C ASP A 491 20.81 -2.15 10.72
N GLU A 492 20.87 -2.44 12.02
CA GLU A 492 21.40 -3.71 12.56
C GLU A 492 20.63 -4.97 12.11
N ASN A 493 19.45 -4.82 11.50
CA ASN A 493 18.65 -5.94 10.99
C ASN A 493 19.02 -6.35 9.56
N TYR A 494 19.99 -5.69 8.94
CA TYR A 494 20.44 -5.95 7.57
C TYR A 494 21.83 -6.56 7.52
N LEU A 495 22.02 -7.48 6.57
CA LEU A 495 23.33 -7.97 6.15
C LEU A 495 23.63 -7.45 4.75
N ILE A 496 24.77 -6.79 4.59
CA ILE A 496 25.27 -6.32 3.30
C ILE A 496 26.32 -7.31 2.83
N TYR A 497 26.16 -7.85 1.62
CA TYR A 497 27.16 -8.75 1.05
C TYR A 497 27.24 -8.64 -0.47
N SER A 498 28.38 -9.03 -1.02
CA SER A 498 28.55 -9.27 -2.45
C SER A 498 28.70 -10.76 -2.73
N GLU A 499 28.27 -11.18 -3.91
CA GLU A 499 28.29 -12.58 -4.31
C GLU A 499 28.54 -12.71 -5.81
N LEU A 500 29.44 -13.62 -6.17
CA LEU A 500 29.60 -14.13 -7.51
C LEU A 500 28.81 -15.44 -7.61
N GLU A 501 27.64 -15.38 -8.24
CA GLU A 501 26.77 -16.55 -8.38
C GLU A 501 27.40 -17.61 -9.29
N GLU A 502 26.95 -18.86 -9.18
CA GLU A 502 27.34 -19.95 -10.10
C GLU A 502 27.05 -19.63 -11.58
N SER A 503 26.08 -18.74 -11.82
CA SER A 503 25.75 -18.19 -13.15
C SER A 503 26.85 -17.30 -13.74
N GLY A 504 27.85 -16.90 -12.95
CA GLY A 504 28.89 -15.93 -13.29
C GLY A 504 28.47 -14.46 -13.13
N ARG A 505 27.21 -14.20 -12.76
CA ARG A 505 26.70 -12.85 -12.47
C ARG A 505 27.15 -12.40 -11.08
N PHE A 506 27.48 -11.12 -10.96
CA PHE A 506 27.93 -10.53 -9.71
C PHE A 506 26.89 -9.58 -9.15
N GLN A 507 26.50 -9.79 -7.89
CA GLN A 507 25.54 -8.94 -7.20
C GLN A 507 26.12 -8.30 -5.94
N VAL A 508 25.56 -7.14 -5.58
CA VAL A 508 25.58 -6.60 -4.22
C VAL A 508 24.16 -6.72 -3.68
N ARG A 509 24.02 -7.26 -2.48
CA ARG A 509 22.72 -7.51 -1.85
C ARG A 509 22.64 -6.88 -0.47
N LEU A 510 21.53 -6.18 -0.25
CA LEU A 510 21.07 -5.64 1.02
C LEU A 510 20.00 -6.60 1.53
N PHE A 511 20.38 -7.52 2.39
CA PHE A 511 19.49 -8.58 2.86
C PHE A 511 18.89 -8.22 4.22
N CYS A 512 17.57 -8.04 4.26
CA CYS A 512 16.84 -7.88 5.50
C CYS A 512 16.77 -9.22 6.23
N VAL A 513 17.53 -9.36 7.33
CA VAL A 513 17.56 -10.57 8.15
C VAL A 513 16.37 -10.61 9.11
N ASN A 514 16.04 -9.45 9.70
CA ASN A 514 14.91 -9.28 10.61
C ASN A 514 13.94 -8.21 10.10
N PRO A 515 12.74 -8.59 9.60
CA PRO A 515 11.79 -7.64 9.02
C PRO A 515 10.91 -6.94 10.05
N SER A 516 11.02 -7.24 11.36
CA SER A 516 10.10 -6.76 12.41
C SER A 516 9.92 -5.24 12.42
N ARG A 517 11.00 -4.45 12.38
CA ARG A 517 10.91 -2.97 12.37
C ARG A 517 10.15 -2.43 11.15
N ASN A 518 10.43 -2.98 9.98
CA ASN A 518 9.73 -2.58 8.76
C ASN A 518 8.24 -2.95 8.83
N LEU A 519 7.91 -4.17 9.28
CA LEU A 519 6.52 -4.60 9.47
C LEU A 519 5.81 -3.72 10.50
N GLN A 520 6.45 -3.42 11.63
CA GLN A 520 5.89 -2.59 12.70
C GLN A 520 5.46 -1.21 12.19
N SER A 521 6.26 -0.58 11.32
CA SER A 521 5.94 0.73 10.76
C SER A 521 4.61 0.77 9.98
N PHE A 522 4.15 -0.39 9.48
CA PHE A 522 2.83 -0.53 8.86
C PHE A 522 1.75 -0.95 9.86
N LEU A 523 2.07 -1.81 10.83
CA LEU A 523 1.15 -2.20 11.90
C LEU A 523 0.69 -0.99 12.73
N GLU A 524 1.59 -0.04 13.00
CA GLU A 524 1.33 1.22 13.70
C GLU A 524 0.41 2.19 12.95
N LYS A 525 0.05 1.89 11.69
CA LYS A 525 -0.96 2.63 10.93
C LYS A 525 -2.39 2.15 11.22
N GLY A 526 -2.54 1.06 11.98
CA GLY A 526 -3.81 0.54 12.46
C GLY A 526 -3.90 0.49 13.99
N ASN A 527 -5.04 0.01 14.50
CA ASN A 527 -5.32 -0.10 15.94
C ASN A 527 -4.83 -1.42 16.55
N SER A 528 -4.89 -2.54 15.83
CA SER A 528 -4.59 -3.87 16.38
C SER A 528 -4.23 -4.86 15.27
N ALA A 529 -3.37 -5.83 15.61
CA ALA A 529 -3.00 -6.90 14.70
C ALA A 529 -3.09 -8.29 15.36
N ILE A 530 -3.74 -9.21 14.67
CA ILE A 530 -3.95 -10.58 15.12
C ILE A 530 -3.22 -11.51 14.13
N PHE A 531 -2.10 -12.07 14.56
CA PHE A 531 -1.32 -13.05 13.80
C PHE A 531 -1.81 -14.44 14.16
N PHE A 532 -2.22 -15.24 13.18
CA PHE A 532 -2.67 -16.60 13.46
C PHE A 532 -2.22 -17.59 12.40
N SER A 533 -1.80 -18.78 12.86
CA SER A 533 -1.42 -19.88 11.97
C SER A 533 -1.32 -21.21 12.74
N ALA A 534 -1.30 -22.32 12.01
CA ALA A 534 -1.10 -23.66 12.58
C ALA A 534 0.33 -23.91 13.03
N THR A 535 1.31 -23.28 12.38
CA THR A 535 2.74 -23.67 12.45
C THR A 535 3.63 -22.58 13.04
N LEU A 536 3.09 -21.72 13.92
CA LEU A 536 3.87 -20.70 14.66
C LEU A 536 4.67 -21.30 15.82
N LEU A 537 5.55 -22.25 15.53
CA LEU A 537 6.45 -22.85 16.50
C LEU A 537 7.89 -22.83 15.98
N PRO A 538 8.86 -22.36 16.78
CA PRO A 538 8.71 -21.77 18.12
C PRO A 538 8.10 -20.35 18.08
N ILE A 539 7.15 -20.03 18.96
CA ILE A 539 6.46 -18.71 18.93
C ILE A 539 7.41 -17.53 19.09
N ARG A 540 8.45 -17.69 19.93
CA ARG A 540 9.40 -16.62 20.24
C ARG A 540 10.15 -16.15 18.99
N TYR A 541 10.50 -17.08 18.12
CA TYR A 541 11.13 -16.80 16.84
C TYR A 541 10.22 -15.92 15.96
N TYR A 542 8.96 -16.29 15.81
CA TYR A 542 8.01 -15.52 14.99
C TYR A 542 7.69 -14.16 15.60
N LYS A 543 7.53 -14.07 16.92
CA LYS A 543 7.32 -12.79 17.61
C LYS A 543 8.46 -11.81 17.29
N GLN A 544 9.71 -12.23 17.46
CA GLN A 544 10.90 -11.40 17.23
C GLN A 544 11.06 -10.92 15.78
N LEU A 545 10.51 -11.65 14.81
CA LEU A 545 10.65 -11.34 13.39
C LEU A 545 9.43 -10.61 12.81
N LEU A 546 8.26 -10.70 13.46
CA LEU A 546 7.01 -10.14 12.95
C LEU A 546 6.55 -8.89 13.70
N SER A 547 7.09 -8.63 14.89
CA SER A 547 6.71 -7.53 15.76
C SER A 547 7.91 -7.04 16.56
N THR A 548 7.90 -5.75 16.91
CA THR A 548 8.88 -5.16 17.84
C THR A 548 8.34 -5.04 19.28
N GLU A 549 7.06 -5.38 19.50
CA GLU A 549 6.40 -5.33 20.81
C GLU A 549 6.94 -6.42 21.75
N GLU A 550 7.52 -6.02 22.89
CA GLU A 550 8.12 -6.98 23.83
C GLU A 550 7.05 -7.84 24.55
N GLU A 551 5.90 -7.25 24.89
CA GLU A 551 4.81 -7.88 25.65
C GLU A 551 3.69 -8.48 24.78
N THR A 552 3.98 -8.94 23.57
CA THR A 552 2.94 -9.53 22.72
C THR A 552 2.37 -10.82 23.30
N TYR A 553 1.04 -10.91 23.39
CA TYR A 553 0.36 -12.09 23.91
C TYR A 553 0.46 -13.25 22.91
N ALA A 554 0.64 -14.47 23.42
CA ALA A 554 0.63 -15.69 22.62
C ALA A 554 -0.37 -16.69 23.19
N ILE A 555 -1.21 -17.26 22.32
CA ILE A 555 -2.21 -18.27 22.68
C ILE A 555 -1.95 -19.52 21.86
N TYR A 556 -1.96 -20.66 22.55
CA TYR A 556 -1.86 -21.99 21.94
C TYR A 556 -3.21 -22.69 22.08
N ALA A 557 -3.89 -22.93 20.97
CA ALA A 557 -5.08 -23.76 20.96
C ALA A 557 -4.66 -25.24 20.87
N LYS A 558 -5.23 -26.06 21.75
CA LYS A 558 -5.00 -27.51 21.72
C LYS A 558 -5.62 -28.11 20.46
N SER A 559 -5.01 -29.19 19.98
CA SER A 559 -5.61 -30.01 18.91
C SER A 559 -6.93 -30.61 19.41
N PRO A 560 -8.03 -30.51 18.63
CA PRO A 560 -9.30 -31.14 18.97
C PRO A 560 -9.28 -32.64 18.63
N PHE A 561 -8.27 -33.12 17.91
CA PHE A 561 -8.13 -34.53 17.53
C PHE A 561 -7.63 -35.37 18.71
N ASP A 562 -8.30 -36.49 18.94
CA ASP A 562 -7.91 -37.49 19.93
C ASP A 562 -6.50 -38.03 19.66
N PRO A 563 -5.55 -37.89 20.60
CA PRO A 563 -4.21 -38.46 20.49
C PRO A 563 -4.20 -39.98 20.23
N GLY A 564 -5.24 -40.72 20.64
CA GLY A 564 -5.39 -42.15 20.38
C GLY A 564 -5.49 -42.50 18.89
N ASN A 565 -5.92 -41.54 18.06
CA ASN A 565 -5.96 -41.70 16.60
C ASN A 565 -4.60 -41.47 15.92
N ARG A 566 -3.53 -41.19 16.69
CA ARG A 566 -2.20 -40.89 16.17
C ARG A 566 -1.18 -41.94 16.63
N LEU A 567 -0.62 -42.68 15.67
CA LEU A 567 0.53 -43.54 15.88
C LEU A 567 1.81 -42.85 15.38
N LEU A 568 2.81 -42.69 16.25
CA LEU A 568 4.13 -42.15 15.89
C LEU A 568 5.16 -43.28 15.90
N LEU A 569 5.75 -43.54 14.74
CA LEU A 569 6.81 -44.54 14.57
C LEU A 569 8.09 -43.83 14.12
N LEU A 570 9.20 -44.07 14.82
CA LEU A 570 10.49 -43.43 14.57
C LEU A 570 11.50 -44.49 14.07
N GLY A 571 11.89 -44.39 12.80
CA GLY A 571 12.97 -45.19 12.24
C GLY A 571 14.33 -44.74 12.80
N ARG A 572 14.95 -45.56 13.65
CA ARG A 572 16.22 -45.22 14.33
C ARG A 572 17.47 -45.52 13.51
N ASP A 573 17.28 -46.18 12.37
CA ASP A 573 18.34 -46.75 11.57
C ASP A 573 18.52 -46.02 10.22
N VAL A 574 17.77 -44.94 10.00
CA VAL A 574 17.85 -44.10 8.79
C VAL A 574 18.32 -42.68 9.11
N SER A 575 18.88 -41.98 8.12
CA SER A 575 19.39 -40.60 8.27
C SER A 575 19.31 -39.84 6.95
N THR A 576 18.87 -38.58 6.98
CA THR A 576 18.87 -37.66 5.82
C THR A 576 20.09 -36.74 5.77
N ARG A 577 21.01 -36.82 6.75
CA ARG A 577 22.27 -36.04 6.77
C ARG A 577 23.08 -36.31 5.50
N TYR A 578 23.58 -35.25 4.87
CA TYR A 578 24.35 -35.31 3.61
C TYR A 578 25.45 -36.37 3.63
N THR A 579 26.26 -36.40 4.70
CA THR A 579 27.38 -37.34 4.89
C THR A 579 26.99 -38.81 5.01
N ARG A 580 25.69 -39.12 5.18
CA ARG A 580 25.16 -40.49 5.33
C ARG A 580 24.19 -40.86 4.21
N ARG A 581 23.99 -39.99 3.23
CA ARG A 581 23.18 -40.29 2.04
C ARG A 581 23.95 -41.26 1.14
N GLY A 582 23.23 -42.17 0.50
CA GLY A 582 23.79 -43.19 -0.36
C GLY A 582 22.78 -44.30 -0.63
N GLU A 583 23.11 -45.18 -1.58
CA GLU A 583 22.18 -46.22 -2.05
C GLU A 583 21.66 -47.11 -0.92
N GLY A 584 22.52 -47.51 0.01
CA GLY A 584 22.13 -48.29 1.18
C GLY A 584 21.08 -47.57 2.04
N MET A 585 21.20 -46.25 2.21
CA MET A 585 20.24 -45.45 2.97
C MET A 585 18.90 -45.33 2.22
N TYR A 586 18.95 -45.13 0.91
CA TYR A 586 17.75 -45.04 0.07
C TYR A 586 16.98 -46.36 0.05
N ARG A 587 17.67 -47.50 -0.05
CA ARG A 587 17.04 -48.83 0.04
C ARG A 587 16.33 -49.04 1.39
N ARG A 588 16.88 -48.51 2.49
CA ARG A 588 16.21 -48.58 3.80
C ARG A 588 14.94 -47.74 3.84
N TYR A 589 14.97 -46.50 3.33
CA TYR A 589 13.76 -45.69 3.22
C TYR A 589 12.70 -46.36 2.34
N ALA A 590 13.09 -46.93 1.21
CA ALA A 590 12.17 -47.67 0.34
C ALA A 590 11.51 -48.84 1.08
N ARG A 591 12.26 -49.60 1.89
CA ARG A 591 11.68 -50.66 2.75
C ARG A 591 10.68 -50.12 3.75
N TYR A 592 10.95 -48.99 4.40
CA TYR A 592 9.99 -48.37 5.33
C TYR A 592 8.70 -47.94 4.62
N LEU A 593 8.81 -47.31 3.45
CA LEU A 593 7.63 -46.90 2.68
C LEU A 593 6.81 -48.11 2.20
N LEU A 594 7.47 -49.17 1.73
CA LEU A 594 6.81 -50.41 1.32
C LEU A 594 6.15 -51.12 2.51
N ALA A 595 6.80 -51.17 3.67
CA ALA A 595 6.22 -51.76 4.87
C ALA A 595 4.99 -50.97 5.35
N ALA A 596 5.04 -49.63 5.31
CA ALA A 596 3.92 -48.78 5.67
C ALA A 596 2.74 -48.95 4.70
N ALA A 597 3.01 -48.99 3.40
CA ALA A 597 1.99 -49.19 2.36
C ALA A 597 1.42 -50.63 2.36
N GLY A 598 2.23 -51.63 2.70
CA GLY A 598 1.80 -53.02 2.82
C GLY A 598 0.96 -53.28 4.08
N GLY A 599 1.11 -52.47 5.12
CA GLY A 599 0.38 -52.65 6.39
C GLY A 599 -1.10 -52.28 6.32
N LYS A 600 -1.51 -51.37 5.42
CA LYS A 600 -2.91 -50.97 5.24
C LYS A 600 -3.13 -50.44 3.82
N GLN A 601 -4.21 -50.84 3.17
CA GLN A 601 -4.55 -50.26 1.86
C GLN A 601 -5.08 -48.83 2.05
N GLY A 602 -4.56 -47.89 1.28
CA GLY A 602 -4.98 -46.49 1.33
C GLY A 602 -4.06 -45.55 0.57
N ASN A 603 -4.36 -44.26 0.64
CA ASN A 603 -3.51 -43.21 0.07
C ASN A 603 -2.45 -42.78 1.09
N TYR A 604 -1.20 -42.72 0.64
CA TYR A 604 -0.05 -42.36 1.46
C TYR A 604 0.61 -41.11 0.89
N ILE A 605 1.06 -40.23 1.77
CA ILE A 605 1.84 -39.04 1.41
C ILE A 605 3.22 -39.19 2.03
N ALA A 606 4.26 -39.11 1.20
CA ALA A 606 5.65 -39.13 1.65
C ALA A 606 6.29 -37.76 1.37
N PHE A 607 6.86 -37.14 2.40
CA PHE A 607 7.57 -35.87 2.30
C PHE A 607 9.08 -36.11 2.32
N PHE A 608 9.78 -35.60 1.31
CA PHE A 608 11.23 -35.70 1.17
C PHE A 608 11.88 -34.32 1.38
N PRO A 609 13.13 -34.26 1.88
CA PRO A 609 13.82 -33.00 2.12
C PRO A 609 14.33 -32.31 0.85
N SER A 610 14.39 -33.02 -0.28
CA SER A 610 14.83 -32.55 -1.60
C SER A 610 14.37 -33.52 -2.67
#